data_AF-M2SQR2-F1
#
_entry.id   AF-M2SQR2-F1
#
_cell.length_a   1.000
_cell.length_b   1.000
_cell.length_c   1.000
_cell.angle_alpha   90.00
_cell.angle_beta   90.00
_cell.angle_gamma   90.00
#
_symmetry.space_group_name_H-M   'P 1'
#
loop_
_entity.id
_entity.type
_entity.pdbx_description
1 polymer ?
#
loop_
_entity_poly.entity_id
_entity_poly.type
_entity_poly.pdbx_seq_one_letter_code
_entity_poly.pdbx_strand_id
1 'polypeptide(L)'
;MHRHTVPAQFRLLRIHPTNISESIISCQLFTTSLAEEPSYNALSYEWGQRDITKPIVVNGTRVQVTPDLEAALRRIRQSDSEFILWVDAVCINQQDFDERNTQVAMMSRLYSKTTLAYA
;
A
#
# COMPACT_ATOMS: atom_id res chain seq x y z
N MET A 1 -31.95 13.64 11.43
CA MET A 1 -30.56 13.52 11.92
C MET A 1 -29.78 12.65 10.95
N HIS A 2 -29.10 13.25 9.98
CA HIS A 2 -28.24 12.50 9.06
C HIS A 2 -26.99 12.07 9.82
N ARG A 3 -26.83 10.77 10.07
CA ARG A 3 -25.55 10.23 10.51
C ARG A 3 -24.54 10.57 9.43
N HIS A 4 -23.63 11.50 9.70
CA HIS A 4 -22.40 11.62 8.93
C HIS A 4 -21.60 10.35 9.18
N THR A 5 -21.84 9.33 8.37
CA THR A 5 -20.94 8.19 8.28
C THR A 5 -19.63 8.77 7.80
N VAL A 6 -18.63 8.83 8.68
CA VAL A 6 -17.26 9.17 8.25
C VAL A 6 -16.96 8.22 7.09
N PRO A 7 -16.66 8.73 5.89
CA PRO A 7 -16.40 7.86 4.76
C PRO A 7 -15.23 6.97 5.15
N ALA A 8 -15.32 5.67 4.83
CA ALA A 8 -14.33 4.69 5.25
C ALA A 8 -12.97 5.07 4.65
N GLN A 9 -12.13 5.70 5.47
CA GLN A 9 -10.82 6.21 5.08
C GLN A 9 -9.80 5.08 5.12
N PHE A 10 -8.89 5.09 4.15
CA PHE A 10 -7.81 4.13 4.04
C PHE A 10 -6.61 4.81 3.37
N ARG A 11 -5.45 4.16 3.43
CA ARG A 11 -4.22 4.71 2.83
C ARG A 11 -3.89 4.00 1.54
N LEU A 12 -3.33 4.74 0.60
CA LEU A 12 -2.76 4.24 -0.64
C LEU A 12 -1.27 4.60 -0.70
N LEU A 13 -0.52 3.72 -1.35
CA LEU A 13 0.91 3.83 -1.59
C LEU A 13 1.13 4.19 -3.06
N ARG A 14 1.64 5.39 -3.32
CA ARG A 14 2.12 5.80 -4.64
C ARG A 14 3.60 5.47 -4.74
N ILE A 15 3.99 4.66 -5.71
CA ILE A 15 5.39 4.39 -6.02
C ILE A 15 5.88 5.46 -7.01
N HIS A 16 7.01 6.09 -6.72
CA HIS A 16 7.62 7.04 -7.64
C HIS A 16 8.49 6.32 -8.68
N PRO A 17 8.44 6.76 -9.96
CA PRO A 17 9.28 6.21 -11.02
C PRO A 17 10.75 6.57 -10.77
N THR A 18 11.65 5.79 -11.38
CA THR A 18 13.08 6.08 -11.36
C THR A 18 13.77 5.49 -12.58
N ASN A 19 14.77 6.20 -13.09
CA ASN A 19 15.61 5.72 -14.18
C ASN A 19 16.72 4.77 -13.68
N ILE A 20 16.86 4.60 -12.35
CA ILE A 20 17.89 3.77 -11.73
C ILE A 20 17.22 2.55 -11.10
N SER A 21 17.27 1.42 -11.82
CA SER A 21 16.59 0.18 -11.45
C SER A 21 16.98 -0.34 -10.06
N GLU A 22 18.23 -0.12 -9.63
CA GLU A 22 18.79 -0.57 -8.34
C GLU A 22 18.55 0.40 -7.18
N SER A 23 18.11 1.63 -7.45
CA SER A 23 17.87 2.63 -6.40
C SER A 23 16.83 2.16 -5.37
N ILE A 24 16.92 2.68 -4.15
CA ILE A 24 15.94 2.42 -3.09
C ILE A 24 14.54 2.84 -3.58
N ILE A 25 13.52 2.03 -3.29
CA ILE A 25 12.13 2.34 -3.66
C ILE A 25 11.66 3.53 -2.83
N SER A 26 11.18 4.57 -3.51
CA SER A 26 10.61 5.75 -2.89
C SER A 26 9.12 5.78 -3.15
N CYS A 27 8.36 5.97 -2.09
CA CYS A 27 6.91 5.98 -2.12
C CYS A 27 6.33 7.16 -1.34
N GLN A 28 5.11 7.53 -1.71
CA GLN A 28 4.26 8.42 -0.95
C GLN A 28 3.08 7.63 -0.38
N LEU A 29 2.85 7.74 0.93
CA LEU A 29 1.67 7.20 1.60
C LEU A 29 0.69 8.35 1.82
N PHE A 30 -0.53 8.20 1.33
CA PHE A 30 -1.57 9.23 1.43
C PHE A 30 -2.93 8.62 1.77
N THR A 31 -3.79 9.40 2.43
CA THR A 31 -5.13 8.97 2.83
C THR A 31 -6.14 9.32 1.75
N THR A 32 -7.11 8.44 1.54
CA THR A 32 -8.29 8.65 0.70
C THR A 32 -9.49 7.92 1.31
N SER A 33 -10.64 7.95 0.65
CA SER A 33 -11.84 7.27 1.08
C SER A 33 -12.55 6.60 -0.08
N LEU A 34 -13.35 5.58 0.23
CA LEU A 34 -14.16 4.89 -0.78
C LEU A 34 -15.21 5.78 -1.45
N ALA A 35 -15.55 6.93 -0.86
CA ALA A 35 -16.48 7.90 -1.44
C ALA A 35 -15.85 8.71 -2.59
N GLU A 36 -14.53 8.79 -2.64
CA GLU A 36 -13.79 9.48 -3.71
C GLU A 36 -13.57 8.59 -4.94
N GLU A 37 -14.02 7.33 -4.87
CA GLU A 37 -13.86 6.31 -5.93
C GLU A 37 -12.44 6.27 -6.52
N PRO A 38 -11.39 6.16 -5.69
CA PRO A 38 -10.02 6.20 -6.18
C PRO A 38 -9.71 5.01 -7.08
N SER A 39 -8.95 5.25 -8.16
CA SER A 39 -8.36 4.17 -8.95
C SER A 39 -7.04 3.74 -8.34
N TYR A 40 -6.94 2.46 -7.97
CA TYR A 40 -5.73 1.85 -7.41
C TYR A 40 -5.70 0.36 -7.72
N ASN A 41 -4.52 -0.22 -7.53
CA ASN A 41 -4.32 -1.67 -7.59
C ASN A 41 -4.07 -2.24 -6.20
N ALA A 42 -4.28 -3.53 -5.99
CA ALA A 42 -4.01 -4.19 -4.72
C ALA A 42 -2.85 -5.16 -4.90
N LEU A 43 -1.91 -5.15 -3.96
CA LEU A 43 -0.83 -6.13 -3.95
C LEU A 43 -1.21 -7.25 -2.97
N SER A 44 -1.41 -8.44 -3.52
CA SER A 44 -1.37 -9.69 -2.77
C SER A 44 0.09 -10.15 -2.76
N TYR A 45 0.61 -10.54 -1.61
CA TYR A 45 1.95 -11.12 -1.52
C TYR A 45 1.96 -12.09 -0.34
N GLU A 46 2.84 -13.07 -0.39
CA GLU A 46 3.02 -13.96 0.75
C GLU A 46 3.68 -13.18 1.89
N TRP A 47 3.11 -13.31 3.09
CA TRP A 47 3.69 -12.76 4.31
C TRP A 47 4.91 -13.61 4.68
N GLY A 48 6.01 -13.40 3.94
CA GLY A 48 7.25 -14.16 4.03
C GLY A 48 7.96 -14.05 5.38
N GLN A 49 9.14 -14.66 5.45
CA GLN A 49 9.97 -14.67 6.66
C GLN A 49 10.33 -13.25 7.11
N ARG A 50 9.89 -12.88 8.32
CA ARG A 50 10.00 -11.52 8.88
C ARG A 50 11.40 -11.14 9.34
N ASP A 51 12.31 -12.10 9.42
CA ASP A 51 13.64 -11.91 10.02
C ASP A 51 14.63 -11.22 9.07
N ILE A 52 14.36 -11.26 7.77
CA ILE A 52 15.12 -10.52 6.76
C ILE A 52 14.24 -9.37 6.29
N THR A 53 14.75 -8.15 6.37
CA THR A 53 14.04 -6.97 5.86
C THR A 53 14.88 -6.19 4.85
N LYS A 54 14.20 -5.49 3.95
CA LYS A 54 14.81 -4.55 3.03
C LYS A 54 14.23 -3.15 3.24
N PRO A 55 15.03 -2.09 3.07
CA PRO A 55 14.57 -0.73 3.26
C PRO A 55 13.83 -0.21 2.02
N ILE A 56 12.72 0.47 2.25
CA ILE A 56 12.10 1.40 1.32
C ILE A 56 12.00 2.79 1.97
N VAL A 57 11.74 3.83 1.19
CA VAL A 57 11.47 5.18 1.69
C VAL A 57 10.00 5.49 1.49
N VAL A 58 9.29 5.83 2.57
CA VAL A 58 7.88 6.23 2.55
C VAL A 58 7.77 7.60 3.18
N ASN A 59 7.26 8.59 2.43
CA ASN A 59 7.15 9.98 2.89
C ASN A 59 8.48 10.52 3.48
N GLY A 60 9.61 10.19 2.84
CA GLY A 60 10.96 10.59 3.29
C GLY A 60 11.53 9.78 4.47
N THR A 61 10.77 8.85 5.05
CA THR A 61 11.19 8.02 6.18
C THR A 61 11.56 6.61 5.72
N ARG A 62 12.63 6.03 6.27
CA ARG A 62 13.00 4.63 5.97
C ARG A 62 12.07 3.66 6.70
N VAL A 63 11.48 2.74 5.95
CA VAL A 63 10.60 1.67 6.45
C VAL A 63 11.17 0.32 6.03
N GLN A 64 11.14 -0.64 6.94
CA GLN A 64 11.58 -2.02 6.68
C GLN A 64 10.40 -2.85 6.17
N VAL A 65 10.57 -3.53 5.05
CA VAL A 65 9.58 -4.44 4.46
C VAL A 65 10.20 -5.81 4.21
N THR A 66 9.38 -6.83 4.00
CA THR A 66 9.88 -8.16 3.62
C THR A 66 10.58 -8.12 2.25
N PRO A 67 11.51 -9.05 1.97
CA PRO A 67 12.20 -9.09 0.69
C PRO A 67 11.23 -9.33 -0.48
N ASP A 68 10.18 -10.11 -0.24
CA ASP A 68 9.14 -10.39 -1.23
C ASP A 68 8.35 -9.13 -1.59
N LEU A 69 7.95 -8.34 -0.58
CA LEU A 69 7.27 -7.07 -0.81
C LEU A 69 8.17 -6.09 -1.55
N GLU A 70 9.44 -5.98 -1.17
CA GLU A 70 10.40 -5.11 -1.86
C GLU A 70 10.58 -5.53 -3.33
N ALA A 71 10.72 -6.82 -3.61
CA ALA A 71 10.85 -7.35 -4.97
C ALA A 71 9.58 -7.08 -5.80
N ALA A 72 8.40 -7.28 -5.22
CA ALA A 72 7.13 -7.00 -5.87
C ALA A 72 6.98 -5.50 -6.22
N LEU A 73 7.25 -4.61 -5.26
CA LEU A 73 7.25 -3.16 -5.48
C LEU A 73 8.27 -2.76 -6.56
N ARG A 74 9.45 -3.39 -6.59
CA ARG A 74 10.48 -3.12 -7.59
C ARG A 74 10.03 -3.51 -8.99
N ARG A 75 9.39 -4.67 -9.15
CA ARG A 75 8.80 -5.11 -10.43
C ARG A 75 7.75 -4.14 -10.91
N ILE A 76 6.86 -3.68 -10.02
CA ILE A 76 5.81 -2.71 -10.35
C ILE A 76 6.41 -1.35 -10.76
N ARG A 77 7.49 -0.92 -10.10
CA ARG A 77 8.21 0.33 -10.43
C ARG A 77 8.89 0.32 -11.80
N GLN A 78 9.01 -0.82 -12.49
CA GLN A 78 9.65 -0.87 -13.81
C GLN A 78 8.85 -0.13 -14.91
N SER A 79 7.65 0.36 -14.60
CA SER A 79 6.93 1.29 -15.46
C SER A 79 7.48 2.71 -15.34
N ASP A 80 7.50 3.45 -16.46
CA ASP A 80 7.89 4.88 -16.48
C ASP A 80 6.83 5.80 -15.84
N SER A 81 5.70 5.26 -15.38
CA SER A 81 4.62 6.02 -14.73
C SER A 81 4.52 5.73 -13.24
N GLU A 82 3.94 6.69 -12.50
CA GLU A 82 3.55 6.46 -11.11
C GLU A 82 2.52 5.34 -11.00
N PHE A 83 2.65 4.54 -9.95
CA PHE A 83 1.74 3.42 -9.69
C PHE A 83 1.12 3.55 -8.30
N ILE A 84 -0.21 3.47 -8.22
CA ILE A 84 -0.97 3.58 -6.97
C ILE A 84 -1.42 2.19 -6.52
N LEU A 85 -1.00 1.81 -5.33
CA LEU A 85 -1.24 0.51 -4.73
C LEU A 85 -1.90 0.61 -3.36
N TRP A 86 -2.66 -0.40 -3.01
CA TRP A 86 -2.96 -0.75 -1.64
C TRP A 86 -2.13 -1.99 -1.26
N VAL A 87 -1.36 -1.87 -0.17
CA VAL A 87 -0.50 -2.94 0.37
C VAL A 87 -0.71 -2.98 1.89
N ASP A 88 -1.26 -4.08 2.42
CA ASP A 88 -1.62 -4.17 3.84
C ASP A 88 -0.50 -3.81 4.83
N ALA A 89 0.73 -4.27 4.61
CA ALA A 89 1.87 -4.03 5.51
C ALA A 89 2.29 -2.56 5.60
N VAL A 90 1.92 -1.74 4.61
CA VAL A 90 2.32 -0.32 4.54
C VAL A 90 1.11 0.61 4.71
N CYS A 91 -0.03 0.24 4.13
CA CYS A 91 -1.27 1.02 4.16
C CYS A 91 -2.06 0.88 5.47
N ILE A 92 -1.78 -0.16 6.27
CA ILE A 92 -2.39 -0.35 7.59
C ILE A 92 -1.33 -0.07 8.66
N ASN A 93 -1.72 0.67 9.71
CA ASN A 93 -0.85 0.89 10.84
C ASN A 93 -0.85 -0.37 11.69
N GLN A 94 0.15 -1.21 11.50
CA GLN A 94 0.24 -2.50 12.18
C GLN A 94 0.39 -2.37 13.71
N GLN A 95 0.74 -1.18 14.22
CA GLN A 95 0.90 -0.88 15.65
C GLN A 95 -0.40 -0.41 16.32
N ASP A 96 -1.40 0.02 15.54
CA ASP A 96 -2.71 0.43 16.04
C ASP A 96 -3.70 -0.72 15.85
N PHE A 97 -4.03 -1.40 16.96
CA PHE A 97 -4.88 -2.58 16.93
C PHE A 97 -6.30 -2.28 16.45
N ASP A 98 -6.86 -1.14 16.86
CA ASP A 98 -8.23 -0.74 16.52
C ASP A 98 -8.33 -0.33 15.05
N GLU A 99 -7.34 0.43 14.57
CA GLU A 99 -7.23 0.80 13.16
C GLU A 99 -7.02 -0.45 12.30
N ARG A 100 -6.11 -1.34 12.70
CA ARG A 100 -5.83 -2.58 11.98
C ARG A 100 -7.08 -3.45 11.85
N ASN A 101 -7.82 -3.66 12.94
CA ASN A 101 -9.05 -4.46 12.88
C ASN A 101 -10.10 -3.81 11.97
N THR A 102 -10.22 -2.49 12.02
CA THR A 102 -11.12 -1.74 11.13
C THR A 102 -10.72 -1.91 9.66
N GLN A 103 -9.44 -1.75 9.33
CA GLN A 103 -8.93 -1.92 7.96
C GLN A 103 -9.04 -3.37 7.47
N VAL A 104 -8.76 -4.35 8.33
CA VAL A 104 -8.92 -5.78 8.01
C VAL A 104 -10.38 -6.11 7.70
N ALA A 105 -11.33 -5.58 8.48
CA ALA A 105 -12.76 -5.72 8.19
C ALA A 105 -13.17 -5.07 6.85
N MET A 106 -12.43 -4.05 6.39
CA MET A 106 -12.64 -3.38 5.11
C MET A 106 -11.95 -4.07 3.92
N MET A 107 -11.01 -5.00 4.14
CA MET A 107 -10.17 -5.58 3.07
C MET A 107 -10.99 -6.13 1.91
N SER A 108 -12.05 -6.90 2.17
CA SER A 108 -12.90 -7.46 1.11
C SER A 108 -13.49 -6.37 0.20
N ARG A 109 -13.85 -5.22 0.78
CA ARG A 109 -14.37 -4.06 0.05
C ARG A 109 -13.26 -3.32 -0.71
N LEU A 110 -12.06 -3.22 -0.14
CA LEU A 110 -10.92 -2.60 -0.82
C LEU A 110 -10.44 -3.45 -2.00
N TYR A 111 -10.34 -4.77 -1.85
CA TYR A 111 -9.98 -5.67 -2.94
C TYR A 111 -11.03 -5.68 -4.06
N SER A 112 -12.33 -5.63 -3.75
CA SER A 112 -13.37 -5.59 -4.78
C SER A 112 -13.44 -4.29 -5.59
N LYS A 113 -12.72 -3.24 -5.16
CA LYS A 113 -12.64 -1.94 -5.85
C LYS A 113 -11.31 -1.72 -6.58
N THR A 114 -10.42 -2.71 -6.58
CA THR A 114 -9.15 -2.65 -7.29
C THR A 114 -9.32 -2.84 -8.80
N THR A 115 -8.40 -2.26 -9.58
CA THR A 115 -8.34 -2.54 -11.03
C THR A 115 -7.68 -3.91 -11.31
N LEU A 116 -6.52 -4.19 -10.71
CA LEU A 116 -5.86 -5.49 -10.75
C LEU A 116 -5.34 -5.88 -9.36
N ALA A 117 -5.23 -7.19 -9.13
CA ALA A 117 -4.49 -7.75 -8.00
C ALA A 117 -3.18 -8.37 -8.51
N TYR A 118 -2.06 -7.91 -7.99
CA TYR A 118 -0.74 -8.48 -8.28
C TYR A 118 -0.41 -9.52 -7.21
N ALA A 119 0.21 -10.64 -7.59
CA ALA A 119 0.69 -11.70 -6.69
C ALA A 119 2.21 -11.86 -6.85
#